data_AF-A0A6L4A0V6-F1
#
_entry.id   AF-A0A6L4A0V6-F1
#
_cell.length_a   1.000
_cell.length_b   1.000
_cell.length_c   1.000
_cell.angle_alpha   90.00
_cell.angle_beta   90.00
_cell.angle_gamma   90.00
#
_symmetry.space_group_name_H-M   'P 1'
#
loop_
_entity.id
_entity.type
_entity.pdbx_description
1 polymer ?
#
loop_
_entity_poly.entity_id
_entity_poly.type
_entity_poly.pdbx_seq_one_letter_code
_entity_poly.pdbx_strand_id
1 'polypeptide(L)'
;ASIPEIIDIGISTLKIEGRYKDENYVALTTNAYRQAVDAAWENRPMPITPQDEVAIEQVYSRGLGPHFLTGTNHQTVVLGRSPRHRGVLCGRVVRISQDSVVVEPTEI
;
A
#
# COMPACT_ATOMS: atom_id res chain seq x y z
N ALA A 1 14.07 -2.81 0.06
CA ALA A 1 14.77 -1.78 0.82
C ALA A 1 13.78 -1.04 1.68
N SER A 2 14.08 -0.90 2.97
CA SER A 2 13.31 -0.08 3.91
C SER A 2 13.68 1.41 3.75
N ILE A 3 12.89 2.32 4.32
CA ILE A 3 13.20 3.76 4.29
C ILE A 3 14.55 4.08 4.96
N PRO A 4 14.92 3.49 6.11
CA PRO A 4 16.27 3.64 6.68
C PRO A 4 17.39 3.28 5.69
N GLU A 5 17.29 2.12 5.04
CA GLU A 5 18.31 1.69 4.05
C GLU A 5 18.43 2.68 2.90
N ILE A 6 17.32 3.23 2.42
CA ILE A 6 17.29 4.22 1.33
C ILE A 6 18.01 5.51 1.74
N ILE A 7 17.85 5.95 3.00
CA ILE A 7 18.54 7.12 3.54
C ILE A 7 20.04 6.84 3.69
N ASP A 8 20.40 5.67 4.24
CA ASP A 8 21.79 5.28 4.50
C ASP A 8 22.65 5.20 3.24
N ILE A 9 22.07 4.79 2.10
CA ILE A 9 22.77 4.78 0.81
C ILE A 9 22.89 6.18 0.16
N GLY A 10 22.44 7.23 0.84
CA GLY A 10 22.62 8.62 0.44
C GLY A 10 21.55 9.17 -0.51
N ILE A 11 20.40 8.52 -0.66
CA ILE A 11 19.30 9.08 -1.46
C ILE A 11 18.69 10.28 -0.72
N SER A 12 18.80 11.47 -1.30
CA SER A 12 18.32 12.71 -0.69
C SER A 12 16.88 13.10 -1.06
N THR A 13 16.31 12.47 -2.10
CA THR A 13 15.00 12.85 -2.63
C THR A 13 14.16 11.63 -2.97
N LEU A 14 12.94 11.59 -2.43
CA LEU A 14 11.90 10.64 -2.82
C LEU A 14 10.85 11.35 -3.66
N LYS A 15 10.48 10.74 -4.79
CA LYS A 15 9.41 11.22 -5.65
C LYS A 15 8.20 10.30 -5.55
N ILE A 16 7.06 10.86 -5.20
CA ILE A 16 5.77 10.17 -5.24
C ILE A 16 5.09 10.55 -6.55
N GLU A 17 4.67 9.55 -7.32
CA GLU A 17 4.05 9.72 -8.64
C GLU A 17 2.59 9.27 -8.57
N GLY A 18 1.68 10.10 -9.07
CA GLY A 18 0.24 9.91 -8.94
C GLY A 18 -0.55 10.36 -10.17
N ARG A 19 -0.05 10.14 -11.39
CA ARG A 19 -0.79 10.47 -12.61
C ARG A 19 -2.15 9.77 -12.59
N TYR A 20 -3.22 10.56 -12.69
CA TYR A 20 -4.61 10.13 -12.56
C TYR A 20 -5.03 9.61 -11.18
N LYS A 21 -4.32 10.03 -10.12
CA LYS A 21 -4.72 9.79 -8.73
C LYS A 21 -5.40 11.02 -8.13
N ASP A 22 -6.25 10.79 -7.14
CA ASP A 22 -7.02 11.82 -6.43
C ASP A 22 -6.22 12.44 -5.28
N GLU A 23 -6.82 13.42 -4.62
CA GLU A 23 -6.26 14.10 -3.46
C GLU A 23 -5.97 13.15 -2.29
N ASN A 24 -6.78 12.09 -2.11
CA ASN A 24 -6.60 11.13 -1.03
C ASN A 24 -5.32 10.32 -1.22
N TYR A 25 -5.05 9.86 -2.45
CA TYR A 25 -3.81 9.18 -2.77
C TYR A 25 -2.58 10.04 -2.46
N VAL A 26 -2.61 11.31 -2.90
CA VAL A 26 -1.50 12.24 -2.68
C VAL A 26 -1.29 12.46 -1.18
N ALA A 27 -2.35 12.80 -0.45
CA ALA A 27 -2.27 13.10 0.98
C ALA A 27 -1.78 11.89 1.79
N LEU A 28 -2.41 10.71 1.64
CA LEU A 28 -2.07 9.52 2.41
C LEU A 28 -0.68 9.01 2.08
N THR A 29 -0.32 8.93 0.79
CA THR A 29 1.00 8.42 0.39
C THR A 29 2.11 9.37 0.84
N THR A 30 1.95 10.69 0.64
CA THR A 30 2.95 11.66 1.08
C THR A 30 3.11 11.66 2.60
N ASN A 31 2.01 11.61 3.36
CA ASN A 31 2.07 11.55 4.82
C ASN A 31 2.79 10.28 5.31
N ALA A 32 2.46 9.12 4.75
CA ALA A 32 3.07 7.85 5.15
C ALA A 32 4.59 7.84 4.94
N TYR A 33 5.05 8.28 3.76
CA TYR A 33 6.49 8.38 3.47
C TYR A 33 7.17 9.45 4.33
N ARG A 34 6.51 10.58 4.60
CA ARG A 34 7.04 11.62 5.48
C ARG A 34 7.28 11.07 6.89
N GLN A 35 6.29 10.42 7.47
CA GLN A 35 6.41 9.83 8.80
C GLN A 35 7.53 8.77 8.87
N ALA A 36 7.65 7.93 7.84
CA ALA A 36 8.70 6.93 7.77
C ALA A 36 10.11 7.54 7.67
N VAL A 37 10.26 8.61 6.87
CA VAL A 37 11.53 9.34 6.73
C VAL A 37 11.90 10.04 8.03
N ASP A 38 10.96 10.74 8.65
CA ASP A 38 11.22 11.48 9.89
C ASP A 38 11.55 10.52 11.04
N ALA A 39 10.86 9.37 11.12
CA ALA A 39 11.17 8.32 12.08
C ALA A 39 12.57 7.73 11.85
N ALA A 40 12.94 7.43 10.61
CA ALA A 40 14.26 6.93 10.28
C ALA A 40 15.37 7.94 10.64
N TRP A 41 15.17 9.22 10.34
CA TRP A 41 16.14 10.29 10.65
C TRP A 41 16.37 10.46 12.16
N GLU A 42 15.31 10.27 12.95
CA GLU A 42 15.35 10.37 14.41
C GLU A 42 15.66 9.04 15.11
N ASN A 43 15.99 7.98 14.36
CA ASN A 43 16.19 6.62 14.88
C ASN A 43 15.01 6.11 15.73
N ARG A 44 13.79 6.46 15.33
CA ARG A 44 12.53 6.00 15.94
C ARG A 44 11.96 4.79 15.19
N PRO A 45 11.16 3.94 15.85
CA PRO A 45 10.42 2.87 15.19
C PRO A 45 9.48 3.39 14.10
N MET A 46 9.16 2.53 13.13
CA MET A 46 8.20 2.82 12.05
C MET A 46 6.83 3.17 12.67
N PRO A 47 6.29 4.39 12.43
CA PRO A 47 5.07 4.85 13.09
C PRO A 47 3.79 4.39 12.39
N ILE A 48 3.89 3.80 11.19
CA ILE A 48 2.75 3.34 10.39
C ILE A 48 2.09 2.15 11.06
N THR A 49 0.79 2.28 11.32
CA THR A 49 -0.05 1.25 11.92
C THR A 49 -0.69 0.35 10.86
N PRO A 50 -1.23 -0.84 11.22
CA PRO A 50 -2.01 -1.66 10.30
C PRO A 50 -3.19 -0.90 9.66
N GLN A 51 -3.83 0.00 10.41
CA GLN A 51 -4.92 0.84 9.90
C GLN A 51 -4.44 1.83 8.83
N ASP A 52 -3.23 2.39 9.00
CA ASP A 52 -2.62 3.24 7.98
C ASP A 52 -2.29 2.45 6.71
N GLU A 53 -1.81 1.21 6.85
CA GLU A 53 -1.57 0.32 5.70
C GLU A 53 -2.85 0.06 4.91
N VAL A 54 -3.96 -0.23 5.60
CA VAL A 54 -5.29 -0.40 4.99
C VAL A 54 -5.72 0.88 4.27
N ALA A 55 -5.55 2.06 4.88
CA ALA A 55 -5.91 3.33 4.26
C ALA A 55 -5.09 3.61 2.98
N ILE A 56 -3.79 3.29 2.98
CA ILE A 56 -2.92 3.43 1.80
C ILE A 56 -3.31 2.41 0.72
N GLU A 57 -3.63 1.17 1.10
CA GLU A 57 -4.08 0.13 0.17
C GLU A 57 -5.44 0.48 -0.48
N GLN A 58 -6.31 1.21 0.21
CA GLN A 58 -7.56 1.73 -0.36
C GLN A 58 -7.34 2.76 -1.47
N VAL A 59 -6.22 3.50 -1.48
CA VAL A 59 -5.95 4.51 -2.53
C VAL A 59 -4.98 4.02 -3.61
N TYR A 60 -4.29 2.90 -3.37
CA TYR A 60 -3.31 2.34 -4.28
C TYR A 60 -3.81 1.11 -5.06
N SER A 61 -3.45 1.03 -6.34
CA SER A 61 -4.08 0.10 -7.28
C SER A 61 -3.34 -1.22 -7.53
N ARG A 62 -2.12 -1.39 -7.01
CA ARG A 62 -1.25 -2.55 -7.35
C ARG A 62 -0.83 -3.39 -6.14
N GLY A 63 -1.43 -3.15 -4.97
CA GLY A 63 -1.00 -3.77 -3.71
C GLY A 63 0.29 -3.15 -3.17
N LEU A 64 0.55 -3.34 -1.88
CA LEU A 64 1.78 -2.85 -1.24
C LEU A 64 2.91 -3.86 -1.43
N GLY A 65 4.14 -3.36 -1.56
CA GLY A 65 5.30 -4.24 -1.67
C GLY A 65 6.57 -3.52 -2.13
N PRO A 66 7.73 -4.21 -2.08
CA PRO A 66 9.01 -3.66 -2.49
C PRO A 66 9.14 -3.47 -4.02
N HIS A 67 8.33 -4.20 -4.81
CA HIS A 67 8.31 -4.12 -6.27
C HIS A 67 9.73 -4.11 -6.89
N PHE A 68 10.08 -3.05 -7.60
CA PHE A 68 11.36 -2.94 -8.31
C PHE A 68 12.58 -2.74 -7.41
N LEU A 69 12.41 -2.47 -6.11
CA LEU A 69 13.52 -2.34 -5.17
C LEU A 69 14.29 -3.65 -4.98
N THR A 70 13.69 -4.80 -5.33
CA THR A 70 14.30 -6.13 -5.24
C THR A 70 14.62 -6.75 -6.59
N GLY A 71 14.54 -5.98 -7.69
CA GLY A 71 14.83 -6.43 -9.05
C GLY A 71 13.69 -6.21 -10.05
N THR A 72 13.94 -6.49 -11.34
CA THR A 72 13.08 -6.11 -12.47
C THR A 72 12.07 -7.19 -12.89
N ASN A 73 11.67 -8.08 -11.98
CA ASN A 73 10.69 -9.12 -12.33
C ASN A 73 9.27 -8.54 -12.43
N HIS A 74 8.87 -8.13 -13.63
CA HIS A 74 7.56 -7.53 -13.87
C HIS A 74 6.36 -8.41 -13.48
N GLN A 75 6.53 -9.74 -13.47
CA GLN A 75 5.45 -10.67 -13.13
C GLN A 75 5.08 -10.63 -11.64
N THR A 76 5.97 -10.12 -10.76
CA THR A 76 5.68 -9.98 -9.32
C THR A 76 5.03 -8.63 -8.98
N VAL A 77 4.97 -7.69 -9.93
CA VAL A 77 4.51 -6.31 -9.71
C VAL A 77 3.03 -6.12 -10.04
N VAL A 78 2.50 -6.86 -11.00
CA VAL A 78 1.11 -6.70 -11.46
C VAL A 78 0.42 -8.06 -11.52
N LEU A 79 -0.51 -8.27 -10.60
CA LEU A 79 -1.47 -9.36 -10.69
C LEU A 79 -2.54 -8.98 -11.71
N GLY A 80 -2.47 -9.56 -12.91
CA GLY A 80 -3.36 -9.30 -14.05
C GLY A 80 -4.82 -9.76 -13.88
N ARG A 81 -5.36 -9.81 -12.65
CA ARG A 81 -6.72 -10.23 -12.35
C ARG A 81 -7.78 -9.16 -12.63
N SER A 82 -7.40 -7.88 -12.57
CA SER A 82 -8.30 -6.75 -12.80
C SER A 82 -7.52 -5.57 -13.37
N PRO A 83 -8.07 -4.84 -14.36
CA PRO A 83 -7.43 -3.63 -14.89
C PRO A 83 -7.58 -2.42 -13.96
N ARG A 84 -8.44 -2.50 -12.93
CA ARG A 84 -8.74 -1.42 -11.98
C ARG A 84 -8.55 -1.87 -10.53
N HIS A 85 -8.36 -0.89 -9.66
CA HIS A 85 -8.37 -1.09 -8.21
C HIS A 85 -9.69 -1.72 -7.77
N ARG A 86 -9.59 -2.70 -6.87
CA ARG A 86 -10.74 -3.50 -6.39
C ARG A 86 -11.15 -3.16 -4.96
N GLY A 87 -10.49 -2.19 -4.33
CA GLY A 87 -10.58 -2.01 -2.89
C GLY A 87 -9.77 -3.04 -2.12
N VAL A 88 -9.87 -2.92 -0.80
CA VAL A 88 -9.31 -3.86 0.17
C VAL A 88 -10.23 -5.08 0.28
N LEU A 89 -9.66 -6.26 0.49
CA LEU A 89 -10.43 -7.50 0.64
C LEU A 89 -11.21 -7.46 1.97
N CYS A 90 -12.51 -7.17 1.95
CA CYS A 90 -13.34 -7.10 3.16
C CYS A 90 -13.96 -8.44 3.61
N GLY A 91 -13.89 -9.47 2.77
CA GLY A 91 -14.47 -10.77 3.09
C GLY A 91 -14.59 -11.71 1.90
N ARG A 92 -15.04 -12.93 2.19
CA ARG A 92 -15.26 -13.99 1.21
C ARG A 92 -16.69 -14.50 1.31
N VAL A 93 -17.37 -14.60 0.18
CA VAL A 93 -18.67 -15.28 0.11
C VAL A 93 -18.46 -16.77 0.44
N VAL A 94 -19.16 -17.24 1.48
CA VAL A 94 -19.08 -18.64 1.93
C VAL A 94 -20.37 -19.42 1.67
N ARG A 95 -21.49 -18.73 1.49
CA ARG A 95 -22.78 -19.33 1.12
C ARG A 95 -23.64 -18.35 0.36
N ILE A 96 -24.35 -18.87 -0.63
CA ILE A 96 -25.41 -18.16 -1.35
C ILE A 96 -26.73 -18.87 -1.05
N SER A 97 -27.77 -18.11 -0.73
CA SER A 97 -29.13 -18.57 -0.54
C SER A 97 -30.05 -17.80 -1.48
N GLN A 98 -31.34 -18.14 -1.52
CA GLN A 98 -32.29 -17.53 -2.46
C GLN A 98 -32.33 -16.00 -2.34
N ASP A 99 -32.36 -15.49 -1.10
CA ASP A 99 -32.52 -14.05 -0.82
C ASP A 99 -31.36 -13.46 0.00
N SER A 100 -30.26 -14.19 0.17
CA SER A 100 -29.14 -13.74 1.00
C SER A 100 -27.78 -14.31 0.60
N VAL A 101 -26.73 -13.61 1.01
CA VAL A 101 -25.34 -14.05 0.87
C VAL A 101 -24.69 -14.00 2.24
N VAL A 102 -24.02 -15.09 2.62
CA VAL A 102 -23.21 -15.14 3.84
C VAL A 102 -21.77 -14.85 3.46
N VAL A 103 -21.20 -13.82 4.09
CA VAL A 103 -19.81 -13.40 3.92
C VAL A 103 -19.06 -13.69 5.21
N GLU A 104 -17.93 -14.37 5.08
CA GLU A 104 -16.90 -14.45 6.11
C GLU A 104 -16.04 -13.19 6.02
N PRO A 105 -16.10 -12.27 7.00
CA PRO A 105 -15.34 -11.02 6.96
C PRO A 105 -13.85 -11.29 7.17
N THR A 106 -13.01 -10.39 6.66
CA THR A 106 -11.60 -10.30 7.05
C THR A 106 -11.42 -9.53 8.35
N GLU A 107 -10.22 -9.51 8.91
CA GLU A 107 -9.86 -8.74 10.13
C GLU A 107 -9.75 -7.22 9.91
N ILE A 108 -10.31 -6.72 8.81
CA ILE A 108 -10.15 -5.33 8.33
C ILE A 108 -11.37 -4.51 8.75
#